data_AF-A0A423XHY9-F1
#
_entry.id   AF-A0A423XHY9-F1
#
_cell.length_a   1.000
_cell.length_b   1.000
_cell.length_c   1.000
_cell.angle_alpha   90.00
_cell.angle_beta   90.00
_cell.angle_gamma   90.00
#
_symmetry.space_group_name_H-M   'P 1'
#
loop_
_entity.id
_entity.type
_entity.pdbx_description
1 polymer ?
#
loop_
_entity_poly.entity_id
_entity_poly.type
_entity_poly.pdbx_seq_one_letter_code
_entity_poly.pdbx_strand_id
1 'polypeptide(L)'
;MAATLFATPTPHTAFDQPLYSLYSSHPAVNGCNVPHGVHVISPPANQCESPVGRKLGPTPRRLHNRILYIPAHGDKVTHLPIYDFTRQYREAVRDEPIGTSRFKTKLGLMHKPHGDGRSGTGEVSYLVDFEAPEARRDLTTATANTTANNNSNNTTNTTHATVQRRSLYGGAEVGLAIPQPQHAGLADDCAAACTVTPSSTGAYVNLARSYPLRPTVTRLGSSRNPWFTFTVPGAPPLGGGDDGRTLQWQVHPAEHGLLRYTLVELPRGRAADEMWWEDSSRKDDGAILDEKVGGGPAFSAAVDGNEHRIRAIYHNVGLGFSLAQPFSEGALLLQDGMDPEFEAVVVASLLGMLWRARGEGRKSRKGSKSEGSALARKKSGSVTSGDEDGSVSPGSSPSRKGFLGKILRRLS
;
A
#
# COMPACT_ATOMS: atom_id res chain seq x y z
N MET A 1 -56.50 6.61 -39.00
CA MET A 1 -56.06 5.75 -37.89
C MET A 1 -54.59 6.06 -37.62
N ALA A 2 -54.31 6.85 -36.59
CA ALA A 2 -52.95 7.19 -36.16
C ALA A 2 -52.90 7.05 -34.64
N ALA A 3 -52.13 6.09 -34.16
CA ALA A 3 -51.91 5.84 -32.73
C ALA A 3 -50.63 6.57 -32.31
N THR A 4 -50.75 7.40 -31.27
CA THR A 4 -49.64 8.15 -30.68
C THR A 4 -49.25 7.42 -29.39
N LEU A 5 -47.99 6.95 -29.29
CA LEU A 5 -47.44 6.35 -28.07
C LEU A 5 -46.66 7.43 -27.30
N PHE A 6 -47.01 7.62 -26.03
CA PHE A 6 -46.24 8.41 -25.07
C PHE A 6 -45.25 7.50 -24.34
N ALA A 7 -43.99 7.92 -24.25
CA ALA A 7 -42.98 7.32 -23.39
C ALA A 7 -42.70 8.27 -22.21
N THR A 8 -42.78 7.73 -20.99
CA THR A 8 -42.41 8.39 -19.73
C THR A 8 -40.93 8.16 -19.40
N PRO A 9 -40.19 9.17 -18.94
CA PRO A 9 -38.83 8.98 -18.45
C PRO A 9 -38.81 8.67 -16.95
N THR A 10 -38.02 7.69 -16.55
CA THR A 10 -37.65 7.38 -15.16
C THR A 10 -36.49 8.28 -14.68
N PRO A 11 -36.45 8.68 -13.40
CA PRO A 11 -35.40 9.53 -12.87
C PRO A 11 -34.17 8.72 -12.44
N HIS A 12 -33.00 9.10 -12.97
CA HIS A 12 -31.70 8.66 -12.45
C HIS A 12 -31.32 9.48 -11.21
N THR A 13 -31.08 8.80 -10.11
CA THR A 13 -30.48 9.35 -8.89
C THR A 13 -28.97 9.54 -9.07
N ALA A 14 -28.52 10.80 -9.08
CA ALA A 14 -27.12 11.17 -9.01
C ALA A 14 -26.62 11.06 -7.57
N PHE A 15 -25.52 10.35 -7.35
CA PHE A 15 -24.77 10.36 -6.10
C PHE A 15 -23.70 11.46 -6.17
N ASP A 16 -23.84 12.48 -5.31
CA ASP A 16 -22.83 13.50 -5.07
C ASP A 16 -21.58 12.90 -4.41
N GLN A 17 -20.41 13.10 -5.03
CA GLN A 17 -19.13 12.91 -4.36
C GLN A 17 -18.62 14.24 -3.80
N PRO A 18 -18.21 14.31 -2.52
CA PRO A 18 -17.66 15.53 -1.97
C PRO A 18 -16.24 15.78 -2.46
N LEU A 19 -16.05 16.98 -3.00
CA LEU A 19 -14.78 17.58 -3.39
C LEU A 19 -13.84 17.71 -2.18
N TYR A 20 -12.75 16.94 -2.17
CA TYR A 20 -11.55 17.30 -1.42
C TYR A 20 -10.58 18.02 -2.36
N SER A 21 -10.77 19.33 -2.52
CA SER A 21 -9.72 20.24 -2.97
C SER A 21 -9.22 21.00 -1.76
N LEU A 22 -7.92 20.85 -1.48
CA LEU A 22 -6.99 21.83 -0.92
C LEU A 22 -5.75 21.05 -0.51
N TYR A 23 -4.69 21.09 -1.32
CA TYR A 23 -3.33 21.46 -0.90
C TYR A 23 -2.32 21.38 -2.05
N SER A 24 -1.60 22.49 -2.22
CA SER A 24 -0.28 22.70 -2.82
C SER A 24 -0.04 22.18 -4.24
N SER A 25 -0.43 23.04 -5.18
CA SER A 25 0.00 23.06 -6.57
C SER A 25 1.52 22.99 -6.69
N HIS A 26 2.02 21.91 -7.30
CA HIS A 26 3.38 21.84 -7.83
C HIS A 26 3.43 22.72 -9.09
N PRO A 27 4.45 23.58 -9.30
CA PRO A 27 4.47 24.54 -10.42
C PRO A 27 4.61 23.92 -11.83
N ALA A 28 4.50 22.60 -11.98
CA ALA A 28 4.65 21.91 -13.27
C ALA A 28 3.35 21.75 -14.05
N VAL A 29 2.18 22.04 -13.46
CA VAL A 29 0.89 21.88 -14.13
C VAL A 29 -0.03 23.04 -13.76
N ASN A 30 0.20 24.19 -14.38
CA ASN A 30 -0.84 25.18 -14.63
C ASN A 30 -0.52 25.83 -15.97
N GLY A 31 -1.54 25.91 -16.84
CA GLY A 31 -1.47 26.64 -18.09
C GLY A 31 -1.18 28.11 -17.84
N CYS A 32 0.10 28.47 -17.87
CA CYS A 32 0.48 29.83 -18.20
C CYS A 32 0.12 30.02 -19.67
N ASN A 33 -0.79 30.95 -19.98
CA ASN A 33 -0.80 31.61 -21.27
C ASN A 33 0.57 32.29 -21.41
N VAL A 34 1.55 31.54 -21.91
CA VAL A 34 2.84 32.08 -22.30
C VAL A 34 2.57 32.87 -23.58
N PRO A 35 2.89 34.17 -23.63
CA PRO A 35 2.78 34.92 -24.88
C PRO A 35 3.55 34.19 -25.97
N HIS A 36 2.95 34.08 -27.15
CA HIS A 36 3.58 33.46 -28.32
C HIS A 36 4.95 34.13 -28.55
N GLY A 37 6.04 33.38 -28.33
CA GLY A 37 7.41 33.87 -28.57
C GLY A 37 8.46 33.50 -27.51
N VAL A 38 8.09 32.98 -26.34
CA VAL A 38 9.09 32.56 -25.33
C VAL A 38 9.38 31.06 -25.44
N HIS A 39 10.50 30.71 -26.06
CA HIS A 39 11.06 29.36 -25.98
C HIS A 39 11.50 29.09 -24.53
N VAL A 40 10.69 28.35 -23.79
CA VAL A 40 11.12 27.78 -22.50
C VAL A 40 12.14 26.69 -22.82
N ILE A 41 13.42 27.06 -22.73
CA ILE A 41 14.51 26.08 -22.71
C ILE A 41 14.27 25.23 -21.47
N SER A 42 13.78 24.01 -21.68
CA SER A 42 13.63 23.05 -20.58
C SER A 42 15.02 22.80 -20.00
N PRO A 43 15.26 23.06 -18.70
CA PRO A 43 16.56 22.77 -18.10
C PRO A 43 16.85 21.27 -18.26
N PRO A 44 18.13 20.87 -18.38
CA PRO A 44 18.50 19.46 -18.48
C PRO A 44 17.91 18.68 -17.29
N ALA A 45 17.41 17.47 -17.56
CA ALA A 45 16.60 16.63 -16.66
C ALA A 45 17.15 16.46 -15.22
N ASN A 46 18.45 16.71 -15.06
CA ASN A 46 19.19 16.49 -13.84
C ASN A 46 18.97 17.60 -12.79
N GLN A 47 18.59 18.82 -13.21
CA GLN A 47 18.60 19.99 -12.31
C GLN A 47 17.42 20.06 -11.32
N CYS A 48 16.24 19.56 -11.66
CA CYS A 48 15.08 19.54 -10.72
C CYS A 48 15.17 18.43 -9.67
N GLU A 49 15.97 17.39 -9.92
CA GLU A 49 16.07 16.18 -9.07
C GLU A 49 17.26 16.29 -8.09
N SER A 50 18.35 16.98 -8.49
CA SER A 50 19.52 17.27 -7.66
C SER A 50 19.24 17.95 -6.31
N PRO A 51 18.32 18.92 -6.14
CA PRO A 51 18.09 19.55 -4.84
C PRO A 51 17.52 18.60 -3.77
N VAL A 52 16.99 17.43 -4.17
CA VAL A 52 16.53 16.39 -3.24
C VAL A 52 17.63 15.34 -2.97
N GLY A 53 18.80 15.48 -3.59
CA GLY A 53 19.94 14.57 -3.43
C GLY A 53 19.69 13.16 -4.00
N ARG A 54 18.66 12.98 -4.84
CA ARG A 54 18.33 11.67 -5.41
C ARG A 54 19.26 11.35 -6.57
N LYS A 55 19.89 10.17 -6.51
CA LYS A 55 20.64 9.59 -7.64
C LYS A 55 19.74 8.60 -8.35
N LEU A 56 18.87 9.09 -9.23
CA LEU A 56 18.03 8.22 -10.04
C LEU A 56 18.85 7.61 -11.18
N GLY A 57 19.03 6.30 -11.14
CA GLY A 57 19.59 5.53 -12.25
C GLY A 57 18.56 5.27 -13.37
N PRO A 58 19.03 4.97 -14.59
CA PRO A 58 18.15 4.55 -15.69
C PRO A 58 17.40 3.26 -15.33
N THR A 59 16.25 3.05 -15.96
CA THR A 59 15.47 1.82 -15.79
C THR A 59 16.23 0.62 -16.38
N PRO A 60 16.43 -0.47 -15.62
CA PRO A 60 17.10 -1.67 -16.11
C PRO A 60 16.51 -2.18 -17.43
N ARG A 61 17.33 -2.31 -18.48
CA ARG A 61 16.86 -2.59 -19.86
C ARG A 61 16.04 -3.88 -19.97
N ARG A 62 16.34 -4.89 -19.16
CA ARG A 62 15.65 -6.19 -19.14
C ARG A 62 14.23 -6.16 -18.55
N LEU A 63 13.78 -4.99 -18.07
CA LEU A 63 12.44 -4.79 -17.53
C LEU A 63 11.50 -4.07 -18.52
N HIS A 64 11.94 -3.86 -19.76
CA HIS A 64 11.24 -3.00 -20.73
C HIS A 64 10.25 -3.75 -21.63
N ASN A 65 10.27 -5.09 -21.69
CA ASN A 65 9.38 -5.82 -22.60
C ASN A 65 8.13 -6.42 -21.95
N ARG A 66 7.98 -6.29 -20.63
CA ARG A 66 6.75 -6.68 -19.93
C ARG A 66 6.37 -5.66 -18.87
N ILE A 67 5.35 -4.85 -19.16
CA ILE A 67 4.80 -3.87 -18.21
C ILE A 67 3.31 -4.11 -18.03
N LEU A 68 2.91 -4.33 -16.77
CA LEU A 68 1.53 -4.52 -16.35
C LEU A 68 0.99 -3.27 -15.66
N TYR A 69 -0.19 -2.83 -16.05
CA TYR A 69 -0.93 -1.79 -15.37
C TYR A 69 -1.83 -2.42 -14.32
N ILE A 70 -1.69 -1.96 -13.08
CA ILE A 70 -2.50 -2.36 -11.94
C ILE A 70 -3.48 -1.22 -11.67
N PRO A 71 -4.79 -1.40 -11.96
CA PRO A 71 -5.78 -0.37 -11.69
C PRO A 71 -5.88 0.01 -10.22
N ALA A 72 -6.51 1.16 -9.99
CA ALA A 72 -6.84 1.61 -8.65
C ALA A 72 -7.66 0.55 -7.92
N HIS A 73 -7.11 0.03 -6.83
CA HIS A 73 -7.75 -0.98 -6.01
C HIS A 73 -7.58 -0.71 -4.52
N GLY A 74 -8.58 -1.09 -3.74
CA GLY A 74 -8.60 -0.96 -2.29
C GLY A 74 -9.06 -2.25 -1.61
N ASP A 75 -9.44 -2.16 -0.34
CA ASP A 75 -9.95 -3.30 0.44
C ASP A 75 -11.34 -3.78 -0.02
N LYS A 76 -12.08 -2.98 -0.78
CA LYS A 76 -13.43 -3.30 -1.28
C LYS A 76 -13.48 -4.01 -2.62
N VAL A 77 -12.35 -4.13 -3.31
CA VAL A 77 -12.33 -4.73 -4.66
C VAL A 77 -12.52 -6.25 -4.55
N THR A 78 -13.43 -6.78 -5.37
CA THR A 78 -13.69 -8.21 -5.54
C THR A 78 -13.11 -8.76 -6.82
N HIS A 79 -13.08 -7.97 -7.90
CA HIS A 79 -12.52 -8.35 -9.19
C HIS A 79 -11.55 -7.27 -9.67
N LEU A 80 -10.31 -7.65 -9.94
CA LEU A 80 -9.26 -6.74 -10.39
C LEU A 80 -8.60 -7.27 -11.67
N PRO A 81 -8.99 -6.73 -12.84
CA PRO A 81 -8.27 -7.01 -14.07
C PRO A 81 -6.93 -6.27 -14.09
N ILE A 82 -5.85 -6.96 -14.43
CA ILE A 82 -4.52 -6.38 -14.63
C ILE A 82 -4.21 -6.45 -16.13
N TYR A 83 -3.77 -5.34 -16.68
CA TYR A 83 -3.64 -5.17 -18.12
C TYR A 83 -2.17 -5.22 -18.54
N ASP A 84 -1.86 -5.87 -19.65
CA ASP A 84 -0.62 -5.59 -20.36
C ASP A 84 -0.78 -4.28 -21.12
N PHE A 85 0.06 -3.31 -20.79
CA PHE A 85 0.11 -2.02 -21.45
C PHE A 85 1.55 -1.65 -21.87
N THR A 86 2.37 -2.67 -22.12
CA THR A 86 3.78 -2.58 -22.50
C THR A 86 4.00 -1.58 -23.64
N ARG A 87 3.17 -1.68 -24.70
CA ARG A 87 3.29 -0.80 -25.87
C ARG A 87 3.05 0.66 -25.51
N GLN A 88 1.94 0.95 -24.82
CA GLN A 88 1.56 2.30 -24.41
C GLN A 88 2.61 2.90 -23.47
N TYR A 89 3.11 2.09 -22.54
CA TYR A 89 4.17 2.50 -21.63
C TYR A 89 5.45 2.90 -22.37
N ARG A 90 5.92 2.07 -23.32
CA ARG A 90 7.11 2.37 -24.12
C ARG A 90 6.96 3.64 -24.96
N GLU A 91 5.79 3.84 -25.57
CA GLU A 91 5.50 5.01 -26.40
C GLU A 91 5.51 6.32 -25.57
N ALA A 92 4.89 6.29 -24.38
CA ALA A 92 4.70 7.46 -23.53
C ALA A 92 5.91 7.77 -22.63
N VAL A 93 6.41 6.76 -21.91
CA VAL A 93 7.50 6.92 -20.92
C VAL A 93 8.85 7.03 -21.62
N ARG A 94 9.11 6.15 -22.61
CA ARG A 94 10.40 5.97 -23.30
C ARG A 94 11.52 5.68 -22.30
N ASP A 95 12.69 6.29 -22.47
CA ASP A 95 13.87 6.08 -21.61
C ASP A 95 13.88 6.94 -20.34
N GLU A 96 12.72 7.45 -19.91
CA GLU A 96 12.66 8.30 -18.72
C GLU A 96 12.98 7.49 -17.44
N PRO A 97 13.97 7.91 -16.63
CA PRO A 97 14.33 7.19 -15.42
C PRO A 97 13.16 7.11 -14.43
N ILE A 98 12.88 5.90 -13.92
CA ILE A 98 11.82 5.69 -12.94
C ILE A 98 12.08 6.49 -11.67
N GLY A 99 11.06 7.22 -11.23
CA GLY A 99 11.12 8.06 -10.03
C GLY A 99 11.18 9.55 -10.34
N THR A 100 11.58 9.92 -11.57
CA THR A 100 11.66 11.33 -11.95
C THR A 100 10.28 11.98 -11.99
N SER A 101 10.23 13.29 -11.80
CA SER A 101 9.01 14.10 -11.98
C SER A 101 8.42 13.95 -13.39
N ARG A 102 9.27 13.90 -14.41
CA ARG A 102 8.86 13.69 -15.82
C ARG A 102 8.32 12.28 -16.05
N PHE A 103 8.94 11.26 -15.45
CA PHE A 103 8.43 9.89 -15.47
C PHE A 103 7.02 9.82 -14.90
N LYS A 104 6.81 10.40 -13.71
CA LYS A 104 5.50 10.42 -13.05
C LYS A 104 4.45 11.17 -13.86
N THR A 105 4.83 12.31 -14.44
CA THR A 105 3.94 13.11 -15.29
C THR A 105 3.54 12.33 -16.53
N LYS A 106 4.50 11.73 -17.24
CA LYS A 106 4.22 10.89 -18.42
C LYS A 106 3.32 9.71 -18.06
N LEU A 107 3.65 8.97 -17.00
CA LEU A 107 2.87 7.81 -16.56
C LEU A 107 1.44 8.19 -16.13
N GLY A 108 1.28 9.32 -15.42
CA GLY A 108 -0.03 9.80 -14.98
C GLY A 108 -0.91 10.37 -16.11
N LEU A 109 -0.29 10.85 -17.20
CA LEU A 109 -0.98 11.34 -18.39
C LEU A 109 -1.30 10.24 -19.42
N MET A 110 -0.78 9.03 -19.23
CA MET A 110 -1.10 7.90 -20.10
C MET A 110 -2.59 7.58 -20.03
N HIS A 111 -3.18 7.24 -21.18
CA HIS A 111 -4.53 6.71 -21.21
C HIS A 111 -4.57 5.38 -20.46
N LYS A 112 -5.38 5.30 -19.42
CA LYS A 112 -5.51 4.12 -18.58
C LYS A 112 -6.29 3.06 -19.34
N PRO A 113 -5.84 1.79 -19.37
CA PRO A 113 -6.58 0.73 -20.02
C PRO A 113 -7.93 0.53 -19.32
N HIS A 114 -9.00 0.38 -20.11
CA HIS A 114 -10.35 0.15 -19.63
C HIS A 114 -10.83 -1.24 -20.07
N GLY A 115 -11.50 -1.96 -19.17
CA GLY A 115 -11.94 -3.34 -19.38
C GLY A 115 -13.11 -3.52 -20.34
N ASP A 116 -13.51 -2.49 -21.09
CA ASP A 116 -14.63 -2.58 -22.03
C ASP A 116 -14.26 -3.30 -23.34
N GLY A 117 -12.97 -3.62 -23.54
CA GLY A 117 -12.46 -4.29 -24.73
C GLY A 117 -12.57 -3.47 -26.02
N ARG A 118 -13.14 -2.25 -25.96
CA ARG A 118 -13.42 -1.41 -27.13
C ARG A 118 -12.28 -0.44 -27.42
N SER A 119 -11.58 0.00 -26.38
CA SER A 119 -10.57 1.05 -26.54
C SER A 119 -9.24 0.54 -27.15
N GLY A 120 -9.08 -0.78 -27.34
CA GLY A 120 -7.82 -1.38 -27.85
C GLY A 120 -6.60 -1.12 -26.93
N THR A 121 -6.83 -0.49 -25.78
CA THR A 121 -5.81 -0.07 -24.83
C THR A 121 -5.65 -1.19 -23.81
N GLY A 122 -4.79 -2.16 -24.13
CA GLY A 122 -4.28 -3.17 -23.21
C GLY A 122 -5.15 -4.41 -23.07
N GLU A 123 -4.51 -5.58 -23.27
CA GLU A 123 -5.14 -6.88 -23.05
C GLU A 123 -5.14 -7.23 -21.56
N VAL A 124 -6.23 -7.80 -21.05
CA VAL A 124 -6.27 -8.31 -19.67
C VAL A 124 -5.32 -9.51 -19.56
N SER A 125 -4.18 -9.31 -18.90
CA SER A 125 -3.18 -10.34 -18.65
C SER A 125 -3.47 -11.16 -17.40
N TYR A 126 -4.08 -10.57 -16.38
CA TYR A 126 -4.49 -11.30 -15.17
C TYR A 126 -5.90 -10.90 -14.74
N LEU A 127 -6.60 -11.87 -14.19
CA LEU A 127 -7.81 -11.67 -13.40
C LEU A 127 -7.48 -12.02 -11.97
N VAL A 128 -7.82 -11.11 -11.06
CA VAL A 128 -7.66 -11.33 -9.64
C VAL A 128 -9.02 -11.26 -8.97
N ASP A 129 -9.43 -12.38 -8.38
CA ASP A 129 -10.71 -12.49 -7.71
C ASP A 129 -10.46 -12.59 -6.20
N PHE A 130 -10.90 -11.58 -5.47
CA PHE A 130 -10.90 -11.55 -4.02
C PHE A 130 -12.23 -12.09 -3.49
N GLU A 131 -12.16 -12.82 -2.38
CA GLU A 131 -13.34 -13.24 -1.64
C GLU A 131 -14.24 -12.05 -1.29
N ALA A 132 -15.57 -12.24 -1.39
CA ALA A 132 -16.55 -11.19 -1.17
C ALA A 132 -16.43 -10.57 0.24
N PRO A 133 -16.59 -9.24 0.40
CA PRO A 133 -16.48 -8.57 1.71
C PRO A 133 -17.41 -9.15 2.79
N GLU A 134 -18.55 -9.71 2.40
CA GLU A 134 -19.54 -10.34 3.27
C GLU A 134 -18.96 -11.61 3.92
N ALA A 135 -18.37 -12.50 3.10
CA ALA A 135 -17.72 -13.71 3.58
C ALA A 135 -16.56 -13.41 4.55
N ARG A 136 -15.89 -12.25 4.37
CA ARG A 136 -14.84 -11.77 5.29
C ARG A 136 -15.36 -11.34 6.68
N ARG A 137 -16.65 -11.00 6.80
CA ARG A 137 -17.26 -10.51 8.06
C ARG A 137 -17.94 -11.62 8.86
N ASP A 138 -18.51 -12.62 8.19
CA ASP A 138 -19.38 -13.60 8.84
C ASP A 138 -18.64 -14.55 9.80
N LEU A 139 -17.32 -14.73 9.64
CA LEU A 139 -16.50 -15.47 10.61
C LEU A 139 -16.43 -14.78 12.00
N THR A 140 -16.64 -13.47 12.07
CA THR A 140 -16.54 -12.72 13.33
C THR A 140 -17.81 -12.77 14.19
N THR A 141 -18.97 -13.05 13.59
CA THR A 141 -20.28 -12.99 14.27
C THR A 141 -20.82 -14.35 14.69
N ALA A 142 -20.46 -15.43 14.00
CA ALA A 142 -20.92 -16.79 14.32
C ALA A 142 -20.37 -17.32 15.66
N THR A 143 -19.22 -16.83 16.12
CA THR A 143 -18.55 -17.32 17.35
C THR A 143 -19.06 -16.64 18.62
N ALA A 144 -19.92 -15.61 18.52
CA ALA A 144 -20.41 -14.88 19.70
C ALA A 144 -21.59 -15.57 20.41
N ASN A 145 -22.29 -16.50 19.75
CA ASN A 145 -23.55 -17.07 20.26
C ASN A 145 -23.49 -18.56 20.61
N THR A 146 -22.34 -19.22 20.48
CA THR A 146 -22.20 -20.65 20.83
C THR A 146 -21.19 -20.82 21.96
N THR A 147 -21.72 -20.79 23.18
CA THR A 147 -21.27 -21.53 24.37
C THR A 147 -19.78 -21.48 24.70
N ALA A 148 -19.48 -20.78 25.79
CA ALA A 148 -18.24 -20.83 26.55
C ALA A 148 -17.67 -22.26 26.65
N ASN A 149 -16.71 -22.59 25.79
CA ASN A 149 -15.82 -23.72 26.00
C ASN A 149 -14.39 -23.29 25.61
N ASN A 150 -13.53 -23.25 26.62
CA ASN A 150 -12.21 -22.66 26.62
C ASN A 150 -11.20 -23.49 25.81
N ASN A 151 -11.22 -23.40 24.48
CA ASN A 151 -10.06 -23.73 23.67
C ASN A 151 -9.92 -22.72 22.52
N SER A 152 -9.12 -21.70 22.79
CA SER A 152 -8.90 -20.52 21.96
C SER A 152 -8.08 -20.83 20.70
N ASN A 153 -8.73 -21.38 19.67
CA ASN A 153 -8.18 -21.31 18.32
C ASN A 153 -8.57 -19.95 17.73
N ASN A 154 -7.67 -18.97 17.93
CA ASN A 154 -7.79 -17.60 17.46
C ASN A 154 -7.89 -17.58 15.92
N THR A 155 -9.12 -17.67 15.41
CA THR A 155 -9.38 -17.78 13.96
C THR A 155 -9.13 -16.40 13.35
N THR A 156 -7.97 -16.23 12.75
CA THR A 156 -7.57 -14.95 12.19
C THR A 156 -8.35 -14.71 10.91
N ASN A 157 -9.19 -13.67 10.87
CA ASN A 157 -9.87 -13.27 9.63
C ASN A 157 -8.82 -13.16 8.52
N THR A 158 -8.92 -13.99 7.48
CA THR A 158 -7.96 -14.04 6.38
C THR A 158 -8.73 -13.72 5.10
N THR A 159 -8.21 -12.81 4.30
CA THR A 159 -8.78 -12.50 2.99
C THR A 159 -8.12 -13.37 1.96
N HIS A 160 -8.92 -14.18 1.25
CA HIS A 160 -8.44 -15.01 0.17
C HIS A 160 -8.62 -14.32 -1.18
N ALA A 161 -7.71 -14.59 -2.11
CA ALA A 161 -7.81 -14.20 -3.50
C ALA A 161 -7.18 -15.25 -4.41
N THR A 162 -7.60 -15.30 -5.66
CA THR A 162 -6.98 -16.09 -6.72
C THR A 162 -6.41 -15.14 -7.77
N VAL A 163 -5.17 -15.38 -8.18
CA VAL A 163 -4.49 -14.63 -9.25
C VAL A 163 -4.35 -15.57 -10.43
N GLN A 164 -5.13 -15.32 -11.48
CA GLN A 164 -5.16 -16.15 -12.67
C GLN A 164 -4.60 -15.39 -13.86
N ARG A 165 -3.53 -15.93 -14.47
CA ARG A 165 -3.01 -15.42 -15.74
C ARG A 165 -3.95 -15.81 -16.87
N ARG A 166 -4.38 -14.85 -17.69
CA ARG A 166 -5.07 -15.14 -18.95
C ARG A 166 -4.03 -15.49 -20.00
N SER A 167 -4.08 -16.73 -20.49
CA SER A 167 -3.33 -17.19 -21.65
C SER A 167 -4.24 -18.10 -22.49
N LEU A 168 -3.95 -18.23 -23.78
CA LEU A 168 -4.73 -19.10 -24.68
C LEU A 168 -4.50 -20.60 -24.39
N TYR A 169 -3.40 -20.97 -23.73
CA TYR A 169 -2.94 -22.36 -23.59
C TYR A 169 -2.51 -22.70 -22.16
N GLY A 170 -3.44 -22.63 -21.21
CA GLY A 170 -3.18 -22.93 -19.81
C GLY A 170 -2.61 -21.72 -19.07
N GLY A 171 -3.46 -21.08 -18.28
CA GLY A 171 -3.08 -19.98 -17.40
C GLY A 171 -2.39 -20.52 -16.15
N ALA A 172 -1.41 -19.78 -15.61
CA ALA A 172 -0.94 -20.01 -14.26
C ALA A 172 -1.98 -19.48 -13.26
N GLU A 173 -2.24 -20.24 -12.20
CA GLU A 173 -3.13 -19.87 -11.12
C GLU A 173 -2.37 -19.88 -9.80
N VAL A 174 -2.58 -18.84 -8.99
CA VAL A 174 -1.89 -18.69 -7.71
C VAL A 174 -2.89 -18.23 -6.66
N GLY A 175 -3.04 -19.00 -5.60
CA GLY A 175 -3.79 -18.59 -4.41
C GLY A 175 -3.03 -17.53 -3.61
N LEU A 176 -3.76 -16.59 -3.02
CA LEU A 176 -3.24 -15.54 -2.17
C LEU A 176 -4.09 -15.47 -0.89
N ALA A 177 -3.45 -15.62 0.26
CA ALA A 177 -4.08 -15.49 1.57
C ALA A 177 -3.44 -14.33 2.34
N ILE A 178 -4.25 -13.34 2.71
CA ILE A 178 -3.80 -12.12 3.40
C ILE A 178 -4.44 -12.11 4.78
N PRO A 179 -3.69 -12.41 5.85
CA PRO A 179 -4.23 -12.30 7.21
C PRO A 179 -4.67 -10.85 7.46
N GLN A 180 -5.79 -10.64 8.15
CA GLN A 180 -6.14 -9.28 8.55
C GLN A 180 -5.12 -8.77 9.57
N PRO A 181 -4.80 -7.46 9.54
CA PRO A 181 -4.09 -6.86 10.65
C PRO A 181 -4.94 -7.07 11.90
N GLN A 182 -4.55 -8.02 12.76
CA GLN A 182 -5.18 -8.13 14.05
C GLN A 182 -4.99 -6.79 14.77
N HIS A 183 -5.96 -6.40 15.61
CA HIS A 183 -5.75 -5.40 16.64
C HIS A 183 -4.74 -5.96 17.67
N ALA A 184 -3.50 -6.17 17.23
CA ALA A 184 -2.45 -6.79 18.00
C ALA A 184 -1.99 -5.79 19.06
N GLY A 185 -2.25 -6.14 20.31
CA GLY A 185 -1.46 -5.67 21.43
C GLY A 185 0.01 -5.98 21.15
N LEU A 186 0.76 -4.93 20.86
CA LEU A 186 2.17 -4.69 21.16
C LEU A 186 3.30 -5.68 20.81
N ALA A 187 3.14 -6.90 20.27
CA ALA A 187 4.32 -7.79 20.21
C ALA A 187 4.64 -8.58 18.93
N ASP A 188 3.70 -8.90 18.04
CA ASP A 188 4.03 -9.89 16.99
C ASP A 188 4.43 -9.25 15.65
N ASP A 189 5.67 -8.76 15.58
CA ASP A 189 6.30 -8.28 14.33
C ASP A 189 6.73 -9.45 13.40
N CYS A 190 6.53 -10.72 13.79
CA CYS A 190 6.92 -11.92 13.02
C CYS A 190 5.80 -12.52 12.15
N ALA A 191 4.56 -12.03 12.24
CA ALA A 191 3.47 -12.60 11.46
C ALA A 191 3.66 -12.37 9.94
N ALA A 192 3.46 -13.44 9.15
CA ALA A 192 3.55 -13.38 7.70
C ALA A 192 2.62 -12.29 7.12
N ALA A 193 3.16 -11.48 6.21
CA ALA A 193 2.44 -10.46 5.49
C ALA A 193 1.35 -11.08 4.61
N CYS A 194 1.66 -12.13 3.87
CA CYS A 194 0.68 -12.95 3.16
C CYS A 194 1.30 -14.31 2.86
N THR A 195 0.45 -15.25 2.47
CA THR A 195 0.85 -16.55 1.94
C THR A 195 0.40 -16.65 0.50
N VAL A 196 1.31 -17.08 -0.37
CA VAL A 196 1.08 -17.30 -1.79
C VAL A 196 1.16 -18.80 -2.05
N THR A 197 0.22 -19.37 -2.78
CA THR A 197 0.13 -20.82 -3.03
C THR A 197 0.03 -21.06 -4.54
N PRO A 198 1.16 -21.35 -5.21
CA PRO A 198 1.13 -21.69 -6.64
C PRO A 198 0.35 -22.98 -6.88
N SER A 199 -0.51 -23.00 -7.91
CA SER A 199 -1.38 -24.16 -8.17
C SER A 199 -0.59 -25.41 -8.56
N SER A 200 0.57 -25.27 -9.22
CA SER A 200 1.34 -26.43 -9.70
C SER A 200 2.00 -27.21 -8.55
N THR A 201 2.46 -26.50 -7.52
CA THR A 201 3.20 -27.09 -6.39
C THR A 201 2.35 -27.28 -5.15
N GLY A 202 1.31 -26.45 -4.96
CA GLY A 202 0.56 -26.38 -3.71
C GLY A 202 1.39 -25.90 -2.51
N ALA A 203 2.64 -25.49 -2.73
CA ALA A 203 3.55 -25.11 -1.66
C ALA A 203 3.23 -23.71 -1.13
N TYR A 204 3.27 -23.54 0.19
CA TYR A 204 3.03 -22.25 0.82
C TYR A 204 4.28 -21.37 0.78
N VAL A 205 4.18 -20.25 0.08
CA VAL A 205 5.21 -19.20 0.00
C VAL A 205 4.84 -18.09 0.97
N ASN A 206 5.53 -18.05 2.11
CA ASN A 206 5.29 -17.04 3.14
C ASN A 206 6.08 -15.76 2.85
N LEU A 207 5.37 -14.62 2.78
CA LEU A 207 6.00 -13.30 2.72
C LEU A 207 6.26 -12.79 4.14
N ALA A 208 7.51 -12.83 4.58
CA ALA A 208 7.95 -12.24 5.83
C ALA A 208 8.21 -10.73 5.64
N ARG A 209 7.91 -9.92 6.66
CA ARG A 209 8.13 -8.46 6.63
C ARG A 209 9.29 -8.09 7.56
N SER A 210 10.11 -7.13 7.15
CA SER A 210 11.19 -6.56 7.98
C SER A 210 11.29 -5.03 7.80
N TYR A 211 12.04 -4.35 8.66
CA TYR A 211 12.21 -2.88 8.62
C TYR A 211 13.69 -2.48 8.73
N PRO A 212 14.51 -2.80 7.72
CA PRO A 212 15.95 -2.52 7.78
C PRO A 212 16.27 -1.03 7.63
N LEU A 213 15.35 -0.25 7.09
CA LEU A 213 15.51 1.19 6.93
C LEU A 213 14.85 1.95 8.08
N ARG A 214 15.47 3.06 8.48
CA ARG A 214 14.85 4.01 9.40
C ARG A 214 13.53 4.53 8.80
N PRO A 215 12.51 4.80 9.63
CA PRO A 215 11.29 5.46 9.16
C PRO A 215 11.62 6.80 8.50
N THR A 216 10.96 7.08 7.36
CA THR A 216 11.09 8.38 6.70
C THR A 216 10.19 9.37 7.39
N VAL A 217 10.78 10.41 8.00
CA VAL A 217 10.05 11.49 8.65
C VAL A 217 9.88 12.65 7.68
N THR A 218 8.64 13.05 7.43
CA THR A 218 8.28 14.21 6.61
C THR A 218 7.36 15.13 7.40
N ARG A 219 7.08 16.33 6.87
CA ARG A 219 6.06 17.23 7.43
C ARG A 219 4.67 16.59 7.49
N LEU A 220 4.40 15.58 6.66
CA LEU A 220 3.12 14.88 6.57
C LEU A 220 3.02 13.67 7.51
N GLY A 221 4.12 13.31 8.18
CA GLY A 221 4.17 12.19 9.12
C GLY A 221 5.41 11.31 8.94
N SER A 222 5.43 10.22 9.70
CA SER A 222 6.44 9.17 9.62
C SER A 222 5.90 7.98 8.82
N SER A 223 6.65 7.52 7.83
CA SER A 223 6.34 6.29 7.08
C SER A 223 7.34 5.22 7.47
N ARG A 224 6.85 4.03 7.83
CA ARG A 224 7.70 2.84 7.88
C ARG A 224 8.03 2.42 6.44
N ASN A 225 9.20 1.84 6.26
CA ASN A 225 9.74 1.42 4.96
C ASN A 225 9.94 -0.09 4.96
N PRO A 226 8.84 -0.89 4.99
CA PRO A 226 8.95 -2.34 5.12
C PRO A 226 9.55 -2.98 3.87
N TRP A 227 10.39 -3.98 4.09
CA TRP A 227 10.83 -4.94 3.07
C TRP A 227 10.04 -6.24 3.23
N PHE A 228 9.82 -6.96 2.13
CA PHE A 228 9.04 -8.20 2.14
C PHE A 228 9.85 -9.31 1.47
N THR A 229 10.16 -10.36 2.21
CA THR A 229 11.03 -11.47 1.78
C THR A 229 10.22 -12.75 1.67
N PHE A 230 10.46 -13.53 0.62
CA PHE A 230 9.81 -14.83 0.44
C PHE A 230 10.71 -15.77 -0.36
N THR A 231 10.49 -17.07 -0.22
CA THR A 231 11.23 -18.11 -0.94
C THR A 231 10.26 -18.95 -1.76
N VAL A 232 10.52 -19.08 -3.06
CA VAL A 232 9.72 -19.89 -3.98
C VAL A 232 10.36 -21.28 -4.10
N PRO A 233 9.68 -22.35 -3.64
CA PRO A 233 10.18 -23.72 -3.73
C PRO A 233 10.24 -24.19 -5.20
N GLY A 234 11.16 -25.11 -5.51
CA GLY A 234 11.16 -25.84 -6.78
C GLY A 234 11.46 -25.02 -8.04
N ALA A 235 11.64 -23.71 -7.95
CA ALA A 235 12.14 -22.90 -9.05
C ALA A 235 13.66 -23.15 -9.16
N PRO A 236 14.15 -23.95 -10.14
CA PRO A 236 15.57 -24.26 -10.22
C PRO A 236 16.33 -22.94 -10.34
N PRO A 237 17.26 -22.59 -9.45
CA PRO A 237 18.11 -21.43 -9.65
C PRO A 237 18.87 -21.61 -10.96
N LEU A 238 19.34 -20.51 -11.55
CA LEU A 238 20.21 -20.53 -12.74
C LEU A 238 21.54 -21.32 -12.55
N GLY A 239 21.73 -22.00 -11.40
CA GLY A 239 22.90 -22.80 -11.04
C GLY A 239 22.60 -24.19 -10.43
N GLY A 240 21.41 -24.78 -10.66
CA GLY A 240 21.24 -26.24 -10.56
C GLY A 240 21.14 -26.91 -9.18
N GLY A 241 20.72 -26.21 -8.12
CA GLY A 241 20.46 -26.82 -6.80
C GLY A 241 19.02 -26.67 -6.33
N ASP A 242 18.55 -27.55 -5.45
CA ASP A 242 17.12 -27.69 -5.08
C ASP A 242 16.53 -26.63 -4.10
N ASP A 243 17.35 -25.80 -3.44
CA ASP A 243 16.87 -24.94 -2.31
C ASP A 243 15.99 -23.72 -2.67
N GLY A 244 15.32 -23.69 -3.81
CA GLY A 244 14.41 -22.61 -4.20
C GLY A 244 15.08 -21.25 -4.43
N ARG A 245 14.26 -20.22 -4.70
CA ARG A 245 14.71 -18.84 -4.97
C ARG A 245 14.19 -17.87 -3.92
N THR A 246 15.09 -17.19 -3.22
CA THR A 246 14.72 -16.16 -2.23
C THR A 246 14.66 -14.79 -2.88
N LEU A 247 13.53 -14.12 -2.73
CA LEU A 247 13.21 -12.83 -3.33
C LEU A 247 12.83 -11.83 -2.25
N GLN A 248 13.09 -10.56 -2.52
CA GLN A 248 12.79 -9.49 -1.59
C GLN A 248 12.28 -8.24 -2.29
N TRP A 249 11.07 -7.80 -1.95
CA TRP A 249 10.59 -6.47 -2.27
C TRP A 249 11.25 -5.45 -1.35
N GLN A 250 12.05 -4.56 -1.93
CA GLN A 250 12.77 -3.51 -1.22
C GLN A 250 12.25 -2.13 -1.63
N VAL A 251 12.14 -1.23 -0.66
CA VAL A 251 11.92 0.21 -0.87
C VAL A 251 13.20 0.94 -0.49
N HIS A 252 13.56 1.97 -1.27
CA HIS A 252 14.76 2.80 -1.08
C HIS A 252 14.36 4.27 -1.23
N PRO A 253 13.85 4.92 -0.17
CA PRO A 253 13.26 6.26 -0.28
C PRO A 253 14.22 7.35 -0.77
N ALA A 254 15.50 7.26 -0.42
CA ALA A 254 16.50 8.27 -0.79
C ALA A 254 16.95 8.09 -2.25
N GLU A 255 17.08 6.84 -2.69
CA GLU A 255 17.67 6.48 -3.97
C GLU A 255 16.61 6.30 -5.06
N HIS A 256 15.47 5.70 -4.75
CA HIS A 256 14.41 5.35 -5.70
C HIS A 256 13.11 6.12 -5.48
N GLY A 257 12.97 6.79 -4.33
CA GLY A 257 11.75 7.47 -3.91
C GLY A 257 10.77 6.58 -3.15
N LEU A 258 9.80 7.21 -2.50
CA LEU A 258 8.85 6.58 -1.55
C LEU A 258 7.76 5.71 -2.21
N LEU A 259 7.60 5.80 -3.52
CA LEU A 259 6.50 5.13 -4.25
C LEU A 259 6.99 3.96 -5.12
N ARG A 260 8.25 3.56 -4.96
CA ARG A 260 8.88 2.50 -5.74
C ARG A 260 9.27 1.32 -4.85
N TYR A 261 8.78 0.15 -5.22
CA TYR A 261 9.28 -1.13 -4.72
C TYR A 261 10.07 -1.83 -5.83
N THR A 262 11.18 -2.45 -5.46
CA THR A 262 12.06 -3.20 -6.37
C THR A 262 12.20 -4.62 -5.86
N LEU A 263 11.83 -5.60 -6.67
CA LEU A 263 11.99 -7.01 -6.35
C LEU A 263 13.41 -7.46 -6.72
N VAL A 264 14.17 -7.88 -5.72
CA VAL A 264 15.55 -8.34 -5.87
C VAL A 264 15.63 -9.82 -5.53
N GLU A 265 16.36 -10.59 -6.33
CA GLU A 265 16.75 -11.95 -5.98
C GLU A 265 17.98 -11.93 -5.05
N LEU A 266 17.85 -12.56 -3.89
CA LEU A 266 18.93 -12.70 -2.91
C LEU A 266 19.78 -13.93 -3.28
N PRO A 267 21.11 -13.88 -3.06
CA PRO A 267 21.96 -15.02 -3.36
C PRO A 267 21.69 -16.16 -2.38
N ARG A 268 21.89 -17.39 -2.82
CA ARG A 268 21.73 -18.60 -2.00
C ARG A 268 22.82 -18.69 -0.94
N GLY A 269 22.43 -19.06 0.28
CA GLY A 269 23.29 -19.11 1.45
C GLY A 269 24.25 -20.30 1.46
N ARG A 270 25.53 -20.00 1.20
CA ARG A 270 26.65 -20.49 2.04
C ARG A 270 27.64 -19.36 2.30
N ALA A 271 27.83 -18.46 1.32
CA ALA A 271 28.55 -17.20 1.51
C ALA A 271 27.77 -16.15 2.30
N ALA A 272 26.46 -16.33 2.52
CA ALA A 272 25.64 -15.35 3.24
C ALA A 272 25.76 -15.47 4.78
N ASP A 273 26.21 -16.60 5.32
CA ASP A 273 26.48 -16.71 6.75
C ASP A 273 27.96 -16.50 7.08
N GLU A 274 28.89 -16.63 6.13
CA GLU A 274 30.33 -16.35 6.39
C GLU A 274 30.76 -14.94 5.99
N MET A 275 30.16 -14.34 4.93
CA MET A 275 30.62 -13.05 4.40
C MET A 275 29.88 -11.84 4.98
N TRP A 276 28.86 -12.04 5.81
CA TRP A 276 28.01 -10.94 6.31
C TRP A 276 28.60 -10.15 7.48
N TRP A 277 29.74 -10.57 8.03
CA TRP A 277 30.44 -9.80 9.07
C TRP A 277 31.98 -9.80 9.00
N GLU A 278 32.64 -10.70 8.25
CA GLU A 278 34.10 -10.87 8.40
C GLU A 278 34.98 -9.93 7.56
N ASP A 279 34.53 -9.43 6.41
CA ASP A 279 35.46 -8.76 5.47
C ASP A 279 35.65 -7.25 5.69
N SER A 280 35.15 -6.69 6.80
CA SER A 280 35.43 -5.29 7.18
C SER A 280 36.57 -5.15 8.18
N SER A 281 37.29 -6.22 8.51
CA SER A 281 38.26 -6.24 9.62
C SER A 281 39.74 -6.41 9.24
N ARG A 282 40.09 -6.57 7.96
CA ARG A 282 41.50 -6.52 7.53
C ARG A 282 42.01 -5.07 7.50
N LYS A 283 42.42 -4.64 8.70
CA LYS A 283 43.31 -3.51 8.95
C LYS A 283 44.68 -3.81 8.32
N ASP A 284 44.94 -3.26 7.15
CA ASP A 284 46.31 -2.90 6.75
C ASP A 284 46.52 -1.41 7.06
N ASP A 285 47.28 -1.21 8.13
CA ASP A 285 48.20 -0.11 8.45
C ASP A 285 47.97 1.28 7.82
N GLY A 286 47.38 2.16 8.63
CA GLY A 286 48.04 3.44 8.93
C GLY A 286 47.60 4.69 8.16
N ALA A 287 46.48 4.69 7.45
CA ALA A 287 45.91 5.93 6.90
C ALA A 287 44.58 6.26 7.58
N ILE A 288 44.57 7.32 8.40
CA ILE A 288 43.36 7.95 8.93
C ILE A 288 42.65 8.65 7.77
N LEU A 289 41.86 7.89 7.01
CA LEU A 289 40.81 8.45 6.19
C LEU A 289 39.49 8.22 6.91
N ASP A 290 38.73 9.31 7.02
CA ASP A 290 37.39 9.39 7.60
C ASP A 290 36.41 8.58 6.73
N GLU A 291 36.57 7.26 6.77
CA GLU A 291 35.81 6.32 5.99
C GLU A 291 34.47 6.12 6.68
N LYS A 292 33.48 6.83 6.15
CA LYS A 292 32.08 6.72 6.48
C LYS A 292 31.63 5.28 6.24
N VAL A 293 31.76 4.43 7.27
CA VAL A 293 31.30 3.03 7.34
C VAL A 293 29.78 3.01 7.21
N GLY A 294 29.30 3.21 5.98
CA GLY A 294 27.93 2.99 5.57
C GLY A 294 27.82 1.56 5.08
N GLY A 295 27.89 0.60 6.01
CA GLY A 295 27.60 -0.82 5.74
C GLY A 295 26.13 -0.98 5.36
N GLY A 296 25.78 -0.60 4.13
CA GLY A 296 24.48 -0.87 3.55
C GLY A 296 24.28 -2.38 3.36
N PRO A 297 23.03 -2.86 3.32
CA PRO A 297 22.76 -4.27 3.07
C PRO A 297 23.38 -4.69 1.73
N ALA A 298 24.20 -5.76 1.74
CA ALA A 298 25.03 -6.22 0.62
C ALA A 298 24.25 -6.42 -0.70
N PHE A 299 22.95 -6.70 -0.62
CA PHE A 299 22.07 -6.97 -1.76
C PHE A 299 20.98 -5.91 -1.94
N SER A 300 21.31 -4.66 -1.60
CA SER A 300 20.45 -3.51 -1.84
C SER A 300 20.23 -3.28 -3.34
N ALA A 301 18.97 -3.10 -3.73
CA ALA A 301 18.57 -2.66 -5.07
C ALA A 301 19.14 -1.29 -5.45
N ALA A 302 19.54 -0.48 -4.46
CA ALA A 302 20.10 0.84 -4.69
C ALA A 302 21.59 0.82 -5.08
N VAL A 303 22.24 -0.34 -5.01
CA VAL A 303 23.64 -0.52 -5.44
C VAL A 303 23.65 -0.90 -6.91
N ASP A 304 24.29 -0.09 -7.75
CA ASP A 304 24.33 -0.28 -9.21
C ASP A 304 24.83 -1.67 -9.62
N GLY A 305 25.79 -2.24 -8.88
CA GLY A 305 26.31 -3.60 -9.13
C GLY A 305 25.26 -4.72 -8.98
N ASN A 306 24.16 -4.47 -8.27
CA ASN A 306 23.08 -5.43 -8.07
C ASN A 306 21.98 -5.32 -9.13
N GLU A 307 22.15 -4.50 -10.18
CA GLU A 307 21.13 -4.32 -11.19
C GLU A 307 20.68 -5.67 -11.74
N HIS A 308 21.59 -6.56 -12.13
CA HIS A 308 21.32 -7.91 -12.68
C HIS A 308 20.38 -8.80 -11.84
N ARG A 309 20.19 -8.48 -10.56
CA ARG A 309 19.33 -9.22 -9.62
C ARG A 309 17.90 -8.70 -9.54
N ILE A 310 17.64 -7.52 -10.10
CA ILE A 310 16.29 -6.94 -10.10
C ILE A 310 15.42 -7.74 -11.07
N ARG A 311 14.35 -8.33 -10.53
CA ARG A 311 13.37 -9.14 -11.26
C ARG A 311 12.10 -8.37 -11.61
N ALA A 312 11.74 -7.37 -10.80
CA ALA A 312 10.58 -6.53 -11.05
C ALA A 312 10.71 -5.16 -10.39
N ILE A 313 10.00 -4.16 -10.91
CA ILE A 313 9.84 -2.84 -10.29
C ILE A 313 8.37 -2.48 -10.30
N TYR A 314 7.81 -2.21 -9.12
CA TYR A 314 6.50 -1.59 -8.99
C TYR A 314 6.65 -0.09 -8.70
N HIS A 315 5.91 0.73 -9.45
CA HIS A 315 5.81 2.17 -9.22
C HIS A 315 4.35 2.59 -9.10
N ASN A 316 3.99 3.22 -7.98
CA ASN A 316 2.64 3.73 -7.76
C ASN A 316 2.44 5.10 -8.44
N VAL A 317 1.31 5.29 -9.14
CA VAL A 317 0.96 6.53 -9.88
C VAL A 317 0.37 7.61 -8.96
N GLY A 318 0.06 7.29 -7.70
CA GLY A 318 -0.59 8.20 -6.76
C GLY A 318 0.24 9.42 -6.36
N LEU A 319 -0.45 10.52 -6.03
CA LEU A 319 0.14 11.78 -5.52
C LEU A 319 0.62 11.69 -4.05
N GLY A 320 0.88 10.47 -3.57
CA GLY A 320 1.23 10.20 -2.17
C GLY A 320 2.70 10.41 -1.84
N PHE A 321 2.97 10.55 -0.55
CA PHE A 321 4.32 10.43 0.02
C PHE A 321 4.56 9.04 0.61
N SER A 322 3.60 8.13 0.55
CA SER A 322 3.70 6.77 1.09
C SER A 322 2.75 5.85 0.34
N LEU A 323 3.05 4.55 0.37
CA LEU A 323 2.20 3.49 -0.15
C LEU A 323 1.10 3.06 0.84
N ALA A 324 1.10 3.63 2.06
CA ALA A 324 0.05 3.45 3.06
C ALA A 324 -1.24 4.26 2.74
N GLN A 325 -1.60 4.32 1.46
CA GLN A 325 -2.82 4.98 0.97
C GLN A 325 -4.03 4.04 1.05
N PRO A 326 -5.27 4.54 1.04
CA PRO A 326 -6.45 3.67 1.05
C PRO A 326 -6.63 2.84 -0.23
N PHE A 327 -5.96 3.24 -1.32
CA PHE A 327 -5.93 2.53 -2.59
C PHE A 327 -4.50 2.48 -3.15
N SER A 328 -4.27 1.61 -4.12
CA SER A 328 -3.02 1.54 -4.87
C SER A 328 -3.31 1.45 -6.36
N GLU A 329 -2.52 2.14 -7.16
CA GLU A 329 -2.61 2.15 -8.63
C GLU A 329 -1.18 2.26 -9.14
N GLY A 330 -0.78 1.49 -10.15
CA GLY A 330 0.64 1.47 -10.52
C GLY A 330 0.98 0.79 -11.82
N ALA A 331 2.25 0.94 -12.19
CA ALA A 331 2.90 0.15 -13.22
C ALA A 331 3.82 -0.87 -12.56
N LEU A 332 3.72 -2.12 -12.98
CA LEU A 332 4.61 -3.21 -12.62
C LEU A 332 5.45 -3.59 -13.84
N LEU A 333 6.74 -3.27 -13.81
CA LEU A 333 7.71 -3.68 -14.80
C LEU A 333 8.29 -5.02 -14.38
N LEU A 334 8.32 -5.97 -15.30
CA LEU A 334 8.71 -7.34 -15.07
C LEU A 334 9.90 -7.70 -15.96
N GLN A 335 10.74 -8.61 -15.47
CA GLN A 335 11.78 -9.18 -16.30
C GLN A 335 11.16 -10.00 -17.44
N ASP A 336 11.79 -9.90 -18.60
CA ASP A 336 11.37 -10.65 -19.77
C ASP A 336 11.62 -12.16 -19.62
N GLY A 337 10.75 -12.96 -20.25
CA GLY A 337 10.91 -14.42 -20.29
C GLY A 337 10.78 -15.11 -18.93
N MET A 338 10.12 -14.48 -17.96
CA MET A 338 9.80 -15.16 -16.71
C MET A 338 8.82 -16.31 -16.97
N ASP A 339 9.01 -17.38 -16.19
CA ASP A 339 8.05 -18.48 -16.15
C ASP A 339 6.64 -17.94 -15.78
N PRO A 340 5.57 -18.38 -16.47
CA PRO A 340 4.22 -17.88 -16.23
C PRO A 340 3.72 -17.97 -14.79
N GLU A 341 4.06 -19.05 -14.09
CA GLU A 341 3.66 -19.26 -12.71
C GLU A 341 4.51 -18.39 -11.79
N PHE A 342 5.81 -18.31 -12.05
CA PHE A 342 6.68 -17.38 -11.33
C PHE A 342 6.21 -15.92 -11.48
N GLU A 343 5.83 -15.49 -12.69
CA GLU A 343 5.26 -14.15 -12.94
C GLU A 343 3.97 -13.96 -12.12
N ALA A 344 3.09 -14.95 -12.05
CA ALA A 344 1.88 -14.92 -11.24
C ALA A 344 2.18 -14.84 -9.73
N VAL A 345 3.22 -15.53 -9.24
CA VAL A 345 3.71 -15.40 -7.85
C VAL A 345 4.22 -13.99 -7.57
N VAL A 346 4.96 -13.39 -8.51
CA VAL A 346 5.41 -11.99 -8.39
C VAL A 346 4.21 -11.05 -8.28
N VAL A 347 3.20 -11.20 -9.14
CA VAL A 347 1.96 -10.41 -9.09
C VAL A 347 1.21 -10.61 -7.77
N ALA A 348 1.00 -11.86 -7.34
CA ALA A 348 0.33 -12.17 -6.08
C ALA A 348 1.06 -11.60 -4.86
N SER A 349 2.39 -11.75 -4.82
CA SER A 349 3.24 -11.21 -3.76
C SER A 349 3.16 -9.68 -3.68
N LEU A 350 3.12 -9.00 -4.83
CA LEU A 350 2.94 -7.56 -4.89
C LEU A 350 1.57 -7.14 -4.34
N LEU A 351 0.49 -7.81 -4.73
CA LEU A 351 -0.85 -7.49 -4.25
C LEU A 351 -0.98 -7.70 -2.73
N GLY A 352 -0.44 -8.81 -2.22
CA GLY A 352 -0.37 -9.06 -0.78
C GLY A 352 0.44 -7.99 -0.03
N MET A 353 1.59 -7.61 -0.58
CA MET A 353 2.42 -6.53 -0.05
C MET A 353 1.68 -5.18 -0.01
N LEU A 354 1.06 -4.78 -1.13
CA LEU A 354 0.32 -3.52 -1.22
C LEU A 354 -0.83 -3.51 -0.21
N TRP A 355 -1.58 -4.61 -0.10
CA TRP A 355 -2.63 -4.74 0.90
C TRP A 355 -2.12 -4.49 2.32
N ARG A 356 -0.96 -5.05 2.66
CA ARG A 356 -0.35 -4.83 3.98
C ARG A 356 0.15 -3.42 4.18
N ALA A 357 0.78 -2.80 3.18
CA ALA A 357 1.23 -1.41 3.27
C ALA A 357 0.05 -0.47 3.59
N ARG A 358 -1.13 -0.69 3.00
CA ARG A 358 -2.35 0.11 3.29
C ARG A 358 -2.84 -0.02 4.73
N GLY A 359 -2.66 -1.19 5.35
CA GLY A 359 -3.06 -1.45 6.73
C GLY A 359 -2.25 -0.68 7.77
N GLU A 360 -1.00 -0.31 7.46
CA GLU A 360 -0.08 0.30 8.43
C GLU A 360 -0.50 1.72 8.86
N GLY A 361 -1.17 2.46 7.97
CA GLY A 361 -1.59 3.84 8.23
C GLY A 361 -2.84 3.97 9.13
N ARG A 362 -3.56 2.87 9.39
CA ARG A 362 -4.86 2.90 10.10
C ARG A 362 -4.75 2.87 11.62
N LYS A 363 -3.55 2.97 12.20
CA LYS A 363 -3.40 3.13 13.66
C LYS A 363 -4.08 4.42 14.07
N SER A 364 -5.33 4.29 14.51
CA SER A 364 -6.17 5.38 15.00
C SER A 364 -5.34 6.18 15.98
N ARG A 365 -5.15 7.49 15.72
CA ARG A 365 -4.69 8.48 16.69
C ARG A 365 -5.73 8.58 17.83
N LYS A 366 -5.92 7.48 18.55
CA LYS A 366 -6.85 7.39 19.67
C LYS A 366 -6.03 7.79 20.88
N GLY A 367 -5.94 9.10 21.13
CA GLY A 367 -5.33 9.57 22.37
C GLY A 367 -4.44 10.81 22.31
N SER A 368 -4.46 11.66 21.28
CA SER A 368 -4.17 13.07 21.54
C SER A 368 -5.40 13.66 22.24
N LYS A 369 -5.64 13.20 23.46
CA LYS A 369 -6.42 13.91 24.47
C LYS A 369 -5.70 15.25 24.53
N SER A 370 -6.28 16.27 23.91
CA SER A 370 -5.89 17.63 24.15
C SER A 370 -5.99 17.81 25.67
N GLU A 371 -4.87 17.71 26.38
CA GLU A 371 -4.71 18.35 27.68
C GLU A 371 -4.68 19.87 27.44
N GLY A 372 -5.80 20.36 26.91
CA GLY A 372 -6.16 21.76 26.90
C GLY A 372 -6.68 22.07 28.29
N SER A 373 -5.75 22.52 29.13
CA SER A 373 -5.93 23.81 29.80
C SER A 373 -7.20 23.94 30.65
N ALA A 374 -7.21 23.28 31.80
CA ALA A 374 -7.85 23.82 33.00
C ALA A 374 -6.86 24.74 33.73
N LEU A 375 -6.40 25.81 33.07
CA LEU A 375 -5.63 26.88 33.69
C LEU A 375 -6.59 27.99 34.12
N ALA A 376 -6.92 27.95 35.41
CA ALA A 376 -7.26 29.06 36.30
C ALA A 376 -7.68 30.39 35.64
N ARG A 377 -8.99 30.60 35.50
CA ARG A 377 -9.56 31.95 35.45
C ARG A 377 -9.62 32.51 36.88
N LYS A 378 -8.54 33.16 37.33
CA LYS A 378 -8.60 34.09 38.47
C LYS A 378 -9.54 35.22 38.09
N LYS A 379 -10.73 35.26 38.69
CA LYS A 379 -11.67 36.38 38.60
C LYS A 379 -11.29 37.39 39.69
N SER A 380 -10.72 38.50 39.27
CA SER A 380 -10.52 39.70 40.06
C SER A 380 -11.84 40.47 40.18
N GLY A 381 -12.10 40.99 41.38
CA GLY A 381 -12.87 42.21 41.65
C GLY A 381 -14.39 42.13 41.50
N SER A 382 -15.11 42.14 42.63
CA SER A 382 -16.40 42.85 42.77
C SER A 382 -16.80 42.92 44.24
N VAL A 383 -16.54 44.09 44.83
CA VAL A 383 -17.45 44.94 45.63
C VAL A 383 -18.39 44.25 46.64
N THR A 384 -18.12 44.57 47.91
CA THR A 384 -19.01 44.44 49.07
C THR A 384 -19.96 45.63 49.19
N SER A 385 -21.26 45.36 49.23
CA SER A 385 -22.33 46.16 49.87
C SER A 385 -23.46 45.16 50.11
N GLY A 386 -23.86 44.84 51.34
CA GLY A 386 -24.32 45.77 52.35
C GLY A 386 -25.85 45.68 52.34
N ASP A 387 -26.37 44.91 53.29
CA ASP A 387 -27.74 44.46 53.49
C ASP A 387 -28.78 45.58 53.60
N GLU A 388 -29.99 45.39 53.07
CA GLU A 388 -31.25 45.87 53.68
C GLU A 388 -32.44 44.96 53.29
N ASP A 389 -33.09 44.42 54.34
CA ASP A 389 -34.52 44.19 54.60
C ASP A 389 -35.53 43.90 53.49
N GLY A 390 -36.41 42.91 53.75
CA GLY A 390 -37.70 42.82 53.06
C GLY A 390 -38.44 41.48 53.19
N SER A 391 -39.40 41.44 54.12
CA SER A 391 -40.35 40.36 54.41
C SER A 391 -41.27 39.91 53.25
N VAL A 392 -41.74 38.65 53.33
CA VAL A 392 -43.18 38.18 53.34
C VAL A 392 -43.32 36.76 52.72
N SER A 393 -43.97 35.89 53.50
CA SER A 393 -44.38 34.47 53.30
C SER A 393 -45.47 34.23 52.22
N PRO A 394 -46.24 33.11 52.21
CA PRO A 394 -45.96 31.65 52.28
C PRO A 394 -46.64 30.85 51.12
N GLY A 395 -46.41 29.53 51.01
CA GLY A 395 -47.32 28.69 50.18
C GLY A 395 -46.98 27.21 49.94
N SER A 396 -47.58 26.34 50.76
CA SER A 396 -48.03 24.95 50.53
C SER A 396 -47.06 23.80 50.17
N SER A 397 -47.02 22.87 51.11
CA SER A 397 -46.65 21.43 51.13
C SER A 397 -47.73 20.54 50.44
N PRO A 398 -47.76 19.19 50.58
CA PRO A 398 -46.83 18.13 50.13
C PRO A 398 -47.55 17.03 49.28
N SER A 399 -46.82 16.08 48.68
CA SER A 399 -47.22 14.66 48.77
C SER A 399 -46.08 13.67 48.41
N ARG A 400 -46.01 12.60 49.20
CA ARG A 400 -45.13 11.43 49.11
C ARG A 400 -45.80 10.28 48.34
N LYS A 401 -44.99 9.25 48.04
CA LYS A 401 -45.26 7.84 47.63
C LYS A 401 -45.09 7.65 46.11
N GLY A 402 -44.17 6.88 45.56
CA GLY A 402 -43.48 5.66 46.01
C GLY A 402 -44.26 4.44 45.49
N PHE A 403 -43.74 3.69 44.52
CA PHE A 403 -44.20 2.31 44.21
C PHE A 403 -43.17 1.51 43.41
N LEU A 404 -42.74 0.40 44.01
CA LEU A 404 -42.13 -0.78 43.40
C LEU A 404 -43.27 -1.70 42.91
N GLY A 405 -43.10 -2.41 41.78
CA GLY A 405 -44.08 -3.42 41.37
C GLY A 405 -43.73 -4.18 40.10
N LYS A 406 -43.32 -5.44 40.28
CA LYS A 406 -42.97 -6.50 39.30
C LYS A 406 -44.18 -6.96 38.45
N ILE A 407 -43.95 -7.70 37.35
CA ILE A 407 -44.34 -9.13 37.18
C ILE A 407 -44.14 -9.66 35.74
N LEU A 408 -43.73 -10.94 35.69
CA LEU A 408 -43.45 -11.88 34.60
C LEU A 408 -44.57 -12.09 33.55
N ARG A 409 -44.17 -12.68 32.40
CA ARG A 409 -44.89 -13.84 31.81
C ARG A 409 -43.94 -14.85 31.15
N ARG A 410 -44.15 -16.12 31.50
CA ARG A 410 -43.68 -17.36 30.84
C ARG A 410 -44.94 -18.19 30.51
N LEU A 411 -44.95 -18.83 29.34
CA LEU A 411 -45.63 -20.07 28.93
C LEU A 411 -44.62 -20.67 27.93
N SER A 412 -44.22 -21.94 27.91
CA SER A 412 -44.77 -23.24 28.31
C SER A 412 -43.62 -24.13 28.79
#